data_AF-A0A5C6KG59-F1
#
_entry.id   AF-A0A5C6KG59-F1
#
_cell.length_a   1.000
_cell.length_b   1.000
_cell.length_c   1.000
_cell.angle_alpha   90.00
_cell.angle_beta   90.00
_cell.angle_gamma   90.00
#
_symmetry.space_group_name_H-M   'P 1'
#
loop_
_entity.id
_entity.type
_entity.pdbx_description
1 polymer ?
#
loop_
_entity_poly.entity_id
_entity_poly.type
_entity_poly.pdbx_seq_one_letter_code
_entity_poly.pdbx_strand_id
1 'polypeptide(L)'
;MGSKEKLIERFCKLPKDFTYEETLKLLSSYGYNEHNKGATSASRVRFKNEQTGQYIDIHKPHPGSIMKEWMMKAIYQHLKSNGLIK
;
A
#
# COMPACT_ATOMS: atom_id res chain seq x y z
N MET A 1 -10.85 17.95 7.29
CA MET A 1 -10.08 16.81 6.77
C MET A 1 -10.24 15.64 7.72
N GLY A 2 -10.91 14.58 7.27
CA GLY A 2 -11.03 13.31 7.98
C GLY A 2 -9.71 12.53 8.00
N SER A 3 -9.62 11.52 8.85
CA SER A 3 -8.40 10.72 9.06
C SER A 3 -7.89 10.06 7.78
N LYS A 4 -8.80 9.66 6.86
CA LYS A 4 -8.45 9.09 5.55
C LYS A 4 -7.73 10.09 4.65
N GLU A 5 -8.24 11.31 4.53
CA GLU A 5 -7.68 12.34 3.66
C GLU A 5 -6.27 12.72 4.11
N LYS A 6 -6.07 12.89 5.42
CA LYS A 6 -4.75 13.16 6.01
C LYS A 6 -3.74 12.05 5.72
N LEU A 7 -4.19 10.79 5.74
CA LEU A 7 -3.32 9.64 5.42
C LEU A 7 -2.89 9.65 3.95
N ILE A 8 -3.82 9.94 3.03
CA ILE A 8 -3.52 10.05 1.59
C ILE A 8 -2.55 11.21 1.33
N GLU A 9 -2.81 12.39 1.90
CA GLU A 9 -1.94 13.56 1.77
C GLU A 9 -0.54 13.28 2.33
N ARG A 10 -0.46 12.58 3.48
CA ARG A 10 0.80 12.14 4.06
C ARG A 10 1.52 11.17 3.13
N PHE A 11 0.84 10.15 2.60
CA PHE A 11 1.43 9.18 1.69
C PHE A 11 2.00 9.84 0.42
N CYS A 12 1.27 10.80 -0.18
CA CYS A 12 1.72 11.51 -1.38
C CYS A 12 3.00 12.33 -1.17
N LYS A 13 3.35 12.66 0.09
CA LYS A 13 4.63 13.30 0.43
C LYS A 13 5.81 12.31 0.52
N LEU A 14 5.54 11.00 0.35
CA LEU A 14 6.51 9.90 0.43
C LEU A 14 7.43 9.99 1.67
N PRO A 15 6.87 10.07 2.88
CA PRO A 15 7.65 10.28 4.09
C PRO A 15 8.48 9.03 4.39
N LYS A 16 9.68 9.24 4.96
CA LYS A 16 10.66 8.17 5.22
C LYS A 16 10.26 7.23 6.36
N ASP A 17 9.26 7.61 7.15
CA ASP A 17 8.77 6.91 8.33
C ASP A 17 7.37 6.30 8.11
N PHE A 18 6.90 6.19 6.87
CA PHE A 18 5.61 5.58 6.57
C PHE A 18 5.60 4.09 6.90
N THR A 19 4.62 3.65 7.67
CA THR A 19 4.57 2.29 8.22
C THR A 19 3.79 1.31 7.33
N TYR A 20 4.02 0.02 7.54
CA TYR A 20 3.21 -1.04 6.93
C TYR A 20 1.74 -0.92 7.34
N GLU A 21 1.44 -0.58 8.60
CA GLU A 21 0.06 -0.39 9.07
C GLU A 21 -0.63 0.79 8.36
N GLU A 22 0.06 1.91 8.19
CA GLU A 22 -0.43 3.03 7.36
C GLU A 22 -0.67 2.60 5.91
N THR A 23 0.18 1.74 5.36
CA THR A 23 0.03 1.16 4.02
C THR A 23 -1.23 0.31 3.91
N LEU A 24 -1.51 -0.55 4.91
CA LEU A 24 -2.73 -1.36 4.96
C LEU A 24 -3.98 -0.47 4.97
N LYS A 25 -4.00 0.55 5.83
CA LYS A 25 -5.12 1.51 5.92
C LYS A 25 -5.32 2.26 4.61
N LEU A 26 -4.24 2.69 3.96
CA LEU A 26 -4.28 3.40 2.68
C LEU A 26 -4.89 2.51 1.59
N LEU A 27 -4.39 1.29 1.42
CA LEU A 27 -4.83 0.35 0.37
C LEU A 27 -6.28 -0.08 0.57
N SER A 28 -6.66 -0.41 1.81
CA SER A 28 -8.05 -0.73 2.15
C SER A 28 -9.00 0.42 1.79
N SER A 29 -8.56 1.67 1.95
CA SER A 29 -9.34 2.85 1.60
C SER A 29 -9.62 3.00 0.09
N TYR A 30 -8.86 2.27 -0.75
CA TYR A 30 -9.03 2.14 -2.20
C TYR A 30 -9.64 0.80 -2.63
N GLY A 31 -10.12 -0.02 -1.69
CA GLY A 31 -10.76 -1.31 -1.97
C GLY A 31 -9.79 -2.47 -2.19
N TYR A 32 -8.51 -2.29 -1.87
CA TYR A 32 -7.51 -3.37 -1.89
C TYR A 32 -7.55 -4.16 -0.58
N ASN A 33 -7.71 -5.47 -0.67
CA ASN A 33 -7.65 -6.40 0.45
C ASN A 33 -6.55 -7.43 0.24
N GLU A 34 -5.99 -7.97 1.32
CA GLU A 34 -5.01 -9.05 1.21
C GLU A 34 -5.60 -10.25 0.45
N HIS A 35 -4.87 -10.71 -0.56
CA HIS A 35 -5.25 -11.82 -1.43
C HIS A 35 -4.17 -12.89 -1.34
N ASN A 36 -4.25 -13.72 -0.31
CA ASN A 36 -3.28 -14.78 -0.05
C ASN A 36 -3.69 -16.08 -0.79
N LYS A 37 -2.94 -16.47 -1.82
CA LYS A 37 -3.00 -17.81 -2.44
C LYS A 37 -1.84 -18.67 -1.90
N GLY A 38 -1.99 -19.24 -0.71
CA GLY A 38 -0.99 -20.15 -0.13
C GLY A 38 0.35 -19.49 0.23
N ALA A 39 1.35 -20.30 0.58
CA ALA A 39 2.64 -19.89 1.18
C ALA A 39 3.44 -18.92 0.29
N THR A 40 3.11 -17.63 0.34
CA THR A 40 4.01 -16.59 -0.13
C THR A 40 5.10 -16.42 0.93
N SER A 41 6.36 -16.50 0.47
CA SER A 41 7.56 -16.08 1.20
C SER A 41 7.23 -15.04 2.28
N ALA A 42 7.65 -15.26 3.53
CA ALA A 42 7.20 -14.56 4.74
C ALA A 42 7.12 -13.01 4.65
N SER A 43 7.79 -12.39 3.69
CA SER A 43 7.81 -10.94 3.45
C SER A 43 7.03 -10.46 2.22
N ARG A 44 6.48 -11.33 1.35
CA ARG A 44 5.71 -10.93 0.17
C ARG A 44 4.22 -11.13 0.41
N VAL A 45 3.43 -10.08 0.22
CA VAL A 45 1.97 -10.11 0.33
C VAL A 45 1.36 -9.51 -0.92
N ARG A 46 0.32 -10.16 -1.43
CA ARG A 46 -0.46 -9.67 -2.56
C ARG A 46 -1.74 -9.03 -2.04
N PHE A 47 -2.13 -7.92 -2.63
CA PHE A 47 -3.43 -7.30 -2.44
C PHE A 47 -4.21 -7.33 -3.75
N LYS A 48 -5.53 -7.50 -3.65
CA LYS A 48 -6.47 -7.45 -4.78
C LYS A 48 -7.48 -6.33 -4.54
N ASN A 49 -7.70 -5.50 -5.54
CA ASN A 49 -8.85 -4.61 -5.58
C ASN A 49 -10.08 -5.42 -6.01
N GLU A 50 -11.07 -5.54 -5.14
CA GLU A 50 -12.25 -6.38 -5.45
C GLU A 50 -13.16 -5.75 -6.52
N GLN A 51 -13.10 -4.44 -6.74
CA GLN A 51 -13.91 -3.75 -7.74
C GLN A 51 -13.28 -3.81 -9.13
N THR A 52 -11.96 -3.59 -9.23
CA THR A 52 -11.25 -3.53 -10.51
C THR A 52 -10.57 -4.83 -10.90
N GLY A 53 -10.43 -5.78 -9.96
CA GLY A 53 -9.68 -7.03 -10.15
C GLY A 53 -8.16 -6.85 -10.18
N GLN A 54 -7.65 -5.63 -9.96
CA GLN A 54 -6.22 -5.33 -10.02
C GLN A 54 -5.46 -5.88 -8.83
N TYR A 55 -4.20 -6.24 -9.06
CA TYR A 55 -3.30 -6.72 -8.02
C TYR A 55 -2.16 -5.75 -7.76
N ILE A 56 -1.69 -5.72 -6.51
CA ILE A 56 -0.42 -5.10 -6.13
C ILE A 56 0.33 -6.04 -5.18
N ASP A 57 1.59 -6.30 -5.46
CA ASP A 57 2.48 -7.09 -4.62
C ASP A 57 3.34 -6.17 -3.75
N ILE A 58 3.39 -6.44 -2.45
CA ILE A 58 4.06 -5.61 -1.45
C ILE A 58 5.08 -6.44 -0.69
N HIS A 59 6.23 -5.82 -0.41
CA HIS A 59 7.22 -6.35 0.50
C HIS A 59 7.00 -5.80 1.91
N LYS A 60 6.63 -6.67 2.85
CA LYS A 60 6.58 -6.38 4.29
C LYS A 60 7.98 -5.94 4.77
N PRO A 61 8.07 -4.89 5.60
CA PRO A 61 9.33 -4.47 6.17
C PRO A 61 9.84 -5.50 7.19
N HIS A 62 11.13 -5.85 7.11
CA HIS A 62 11.79 -6.75 8.06
C HIS A 62 13.31 -6.43 8.15
N PRO A 63 13.89 -6.27 9.36
CA PRO A 63 13.19 -6.03 10.64
C PRO A 63 12.53 -4.63 10.68
N GLY A 64 11.49 -4.45 11.50
CA GLY A 64 10.81 -3.17 11.70
C GLY A 64 9.46 -3.02 10.97
N SER A 65 8.86 -1.82 11.07
CA SER A 65 7.53 -1.50 10.51
C SER A 65 7.57 -0.46 9.38
N ILE A 66 8.70 0.19 9.14
CA ILE A 66 8.84 1.27 8.16
C ILE A 66 8.98 0.69 6.76
N MET A 67 8.15 1.16 5.84
CA MET A 67 8.19 0.76 4.44
C MET A 67 9.47 1.24 3.76
N LYS A 68 10.11 0.36 3.00
CA LYS A 68 11.25 0.74 2.16
C LYS A 68 10.81 1.80 1.14
N GLU A 69 11.65 2.81 0.92
CA GLU A 69 11.33 3.94 0.03
C GLU A 69 10.95 3.49 -1.39
N TRP A 70 11.64 2.49 -1.94
CA TRP A 70 11.33 1.94 -3.26
C TRP A 70 9.92 1.32 -3.31
N MET A 71 9.47 0.70 -2.21
CA MET A 71 8.15 0.08 -2.11
C MET A 71 7.07 1.15 -2.02
N MET A 72 7.32 2.23 -1.26
CA MET A 72 6.46 3.41 -1.22
C MET A 72 6.29 4.03 -2.61
N LYS A 73 7.39 4.21 -3.34
CA LYS A 73 7.37 4.71 -4.73
C LYS A 73 6.59 3.78 -5.66
N ALA A 74 6.75 2.46 -5.53
CA ALA A 74 6.01 1.49 -6.33
C ALA A 74 4.49 1.57 -6.06
N ILE A 75 4.08 1.66 -4.80
CA ILE A 75 2.66 1.84 -4.43
C ILE A 75 2.13 3.17 -4.99
N TYR A 76 2.90 4.25 -4.88
CA TYR A 76 2.51 5.56 -5.40
C TYR A 76 2.26 5.52 -6.91
N GLN A 77 3.21 4.95 -7.67
CA GLN A 77 3.06 4.83 -9.13
C GLN A 77 1.87 3.94 -9.51
N HIS A 78 1.64 2.86 -8.76
CA HIS A 78 0.47 2.00 -8.97
C HIS A 78 -0.84 2.76 -8.75
N LEU A 79 -0.99 3.44 -7.62
CA LEU A 79 -2.20 4.21 -7.31
C LEU A 79 -2.42 5.36 -8.31
N LYS A 80 -1.35 6.05 -8.70
CA LYS A 80 -1.40 7.15 -9.67
C LYS A 80 -1.81 6.67 -11.07
N SER A 81 -1.21 5.58 -11.55
CA SER A 81 -1.52 5.00 -12.87
C SER A 81 -2.97 4.50 -12.96
N ASN A 82 -3.56 4.15 -11.82
CA ASN A 82 -4.96 3.73 -11.70
C ASN A 82 -5.93 4.89 -11.39
N GLY A 83 -5.46 6.14 -11.39
CA GLY A 83 -6.29 7.33 -11.15
C GLY A 83 -6.83 7.46 -9.72
N LEU A 84 -6.24 6.74 -8.75
CA LEU A 84 -6.70 6.72 -7.35
C LEU A 84 -6.10 7.87 -6.52
N ILE A 85 -4.97 8.41 -6.95
CA ILE A 85 -4.30 9.60 -6.40
C ILE A 85 -3.84 10.52 -7.53
N LYS A 86 -3.61 11.80 -7.21
CA LYS A 86 -3.12 12.82 -8.14
C LYS A 86 -1.58 12.91 -8.14
#